data_AF-A0A2H3BCC7-F1
#
_entry.id   AF-A0A2H3BCC7-F1
#
_cell.length_a   1.000
_cell.length_b   1.000
_cell.length_c   1.000
_cell.angle_alpha   90.00
_cell.angle_beta   90.00
_cell.angle_gamma   90.00
#
_symmetry.space_group_name_H-M   'P 1'
#
loop_
_entity.id
_entity.type
_entity.pdbx_description
1 polymer ?
#
loop_
_entity_poly.entity_id
_entity_poly.type
_entity_poly.pdbx_seq_one_letter_code
_entity_poly.pdbx_strand_id
1 'polypeptide(L)'
;MRTPAAIDLKKGNFAKFKLGDVSAGRVAIGNFRSPHVLDFVTVSYSVPGYFGSPIPLVLLYEATPITAEKLKDEVLFRVPRPDAIRMVDKVEFLDVAGQKMALVVVPPSSRYPVKQGDSVKFSGQTRTANCTNALRRQLLDASTIIVKAEDHTISTRNEGAVFVLFEKSTTSGQPPFTDMSQLRAHNLFPLRFPSAVRHTTFPWVKVEDAPWANGRLKGDEFYNLVGFHVRYVDDSDEPICHIQLWTAGVNVSAGFHNHIGQSFAVAFEFPPFISLAKEANVGVPEPGRYRLINAKAEATAAVEGGESTDSASLVVLRSNLTDQTWDLETIPGTNLYALKSVPFASSDWPVENGQKLIGTRSLAALGVTNSWNLDPVDHQKFQIRLVDTNLVWSVNKNDDIVLTHIGTSQGQDWIFENVNDKN
;
A
#
# COMPACT_ATOMS: atom_id res chain seq x y z
N MET A 1 -16.14 17.78 21.12
CA MET A 1 -14.90 17.60 21.93
C MET A 1 -13.67 17.89 21.08
N ARG A 2 -12.61 18.51 21.64
CA ARG A 2 -11.29 18.64 20.99
C ARG A 2 -10.20 18.02 21.87
N THR A 3 -9.29 17.25 21.32
CA THR A 3 -8.13 16.68 22.03
C THR A 3 -6.82 17.31 21.55
N PRO A 4 -5.91 17.69 22.46
CA PRO A 4 -4.59 18.14 22.08
C PRO A 4 -3.68 16.93 21.77
N ALA A 5 -2.89 17.04 20.69
CA ALA A 5 -1.83 16.11 20.34
C ALA A 5 -0.50 16.89 20.27
N ALA A 6 0.54 16.40 20.95
CA ALA A 6 1.84 17.06 20.90
C ALA A 6 2.51 16.81 19.54
N ILE A 7 2.88 17.90 18.86
CA ILE A 7 3.66 17.86 17.61
C ILE A 7 5.15 17.89 17.94
N ASP A 8 5.54 18.75 18.88
CA ASP A 8 6.90 18.86 19.40
C ASP A 8 6.84 19.17 20.89
N LEU A 9 7.01 18.14 21.73
CA LEU A 9 6.99 18.28 23.18
C LEU A 9 8.12 19.17 23.70
N LYS A 10 9.28 19.17 23.03
CA LYS A 10 10.44 19.97 23.46
C LYS A 10 10.21 21.45 23.19
N LYS A 11 9.53 21.78 22.09
CA LYS A 11 9.14 23.16 21.75
C LYS A 11 7.78 23.56 22.30
N GLY A 12 7.05 22.65 22.94
CA GLY A 12 5.71 22.91 23.47
C GLY A 12 4.64 23.11 22.38
N ASN A 13 4.84 22.56 21.18
CA ASN A 13 3.89 22.68 20.09
C ASN A 13 2.80 21.60 20.18
N PHE A 14 1.54 22.01 20.16
CA PHE A 14 0.37 21.12 20.18
C PHE A 14 -0.59 21.42 19.02
N ALA A 15 -1.08 20.38 18.36
CA ALA A 15 -2.24 20.44 17.49
C ALA A 15 -3.51 20.09 18.28
N LYS A 16 -4.67 20.55 17.81
CA LYS A 16 -5.97 20.16 18.37
C LYS A 16 -6.89 19.69 17.26
N PHE A 17 -7.50 18.52 17.44
CA PHE A 17 -8.44 17.95 16.49
C PHE A 17 -9.80 17.73 17.14
N LYS A 18 -10.88 17.88 16.38
CA LYS A 18 -12.25 17.66 16.86
C LYS A 18 -12.58 16.18 16.68
N LEU A 19 -13.02 15.52 17.75
CA LEU A 19 -13.36 14.08 17.73
C LEU A 19 -14.86 13.81 17.68
N GLY A 20 -15.69 14.83 17.87
CA GLY A 20 -17.14 14.68 17.86
C GLY A 20 -17.87 15.99 18.16
N ASP A 21 -19.12 16.01 17.74
CA ASP A 21 -19.99 17.19 17.79
C ASP A 21 -21.04 17.14 18.91
N VAL A 22 -21.06 16.03 19.65
CA VAL A 22 -21.99 15.82 20.76
C VAL A 22 -21.43 16.43 22.05
N SER A 23 -22.34 16.87 22.94
CA SER A 23 -22.03 17.34 24.29
C SER A 23 -21.22 16.30 25.06
N ALA A 24 -20.18 16.75 25.77
CA ALA A 24 -19.34 15.90 26.62
C ALA A 24 -19.04 16.64 27.93
N GLY A 25 -19.83 16.36 28.97
CA GLY A 25 -19.64 16.90 30.32
C GLY A 25 -18.55 16.20 31.11
N ARG A 26 -18.29 14.92 30.80
CA ARG A 26 -17.16 14.15 31.33
C ARG A 26 -16.65 13.19 30.28
N VAL A 27 -15.35 12.93 30.35
CA VAL A 27 -14.62 11.99 29.49
C VAL A 27 -13.98 10.95 30.40
N ALA A 28 -14.18 9.67 30.07
CA ALA A 28 -13.42 8.56 30.64
C ALA A 28 -12.57 7.96 29.53
N ILE A 29 -11.30 7.69 29.81
CA ILE A 29 -10.39 7.05 28.87
C ILE A 29 -10.08 5.67 29.42
N GLY A 30 -10.17 4.64 28.59
CA GLY A 30 -9.97 3.28 29.04
C GLY A 30 -9.84 2.29 27.88
N ASN A 31 -9.29 1.15 28.23
CA ASN A 31 -9.18 -0.01 27.35
C ASN A 31 -10.51 -0.77 27.35
N PHE A 32 -11.55 -0.21 26.74
CA PHE A 32 -12.90 -0.78 26.81
C PHE A 32 -13.06 -2.06 25.97
N ARG A 33 -12.20 -2.27 24.96
CA ARG A 33 -12.28 -3.43 24.05
C ARG A 33 -11.00 -4.25 23.93
N SER A 34 -9.84 -3.62 24.07
CA SER A 34 -8.53 -4.26 23.94
C SER A 34 -7.53 -3.66 24.93
N PRO A 35 -6.67 -4.46 25.57
CA PRO A 35 -5.68 -3.97 26.53
C PRO A 35 -4.64 -3.01 25.93
N HIS A 36 -4.59 -2.89 24.60
CA HIS A 36 -3.60 -2.06 23.91
C HIS A 36 -4.19 -0.77 23.34
N VAL A 37 -5.52 -0.65 23.25
CA VAL A 37 -6.19 0.46 22.58
C VAL A 37 -6.93 1.34 23.60
N LEU A 38 -6.54 2.62 23.68
CA LEU A 38 -7.28 3.61 24.45
C LEU A 38 -8.50 4.08 23.66
N ASP A 39 -9.67 3.63 24.09
CA ASP A 39 -10.95 4.18 23.69
C ASP A 39 -11.33 5.31 24.67
N PHE A 40 -12.32 6.15 24.31
CA PHE A 40 -12.86 7.12 25.25
C PHE A 40 -14.38 7.13 25.26
N VAL A 41 -14.95 7.27 26.45
CA VAL A 41 -16.39 7.36 26.69
C VAL A 41 -16.72 8.77 27.12
N THR A 42 -17.78 9.31 26.56
CA THR A 42 -18.30 10.63 26.92
C THR A 42 -19.71 10.51 27.45
N VAL A 43 -20.04 11.29 28.46
CA VAL A 43 -21.42 11.52 28.91
C VAL A 43 -21.81 12.95 28.62
N SER A 44 -22.97 13.14 28.02
CA SER A 44 -23.53 14.46 27.73
C SER A 44 -23.72 15.26 29.02
N TYR A 45 -23.39 16.55 29.00
CA TYR A 45 -23.69 17.44 30.11
C TYR A 45 -25.18 17.84 30.05
N SER A 46 -25.98 17.42 31.02
CA SER A 46 -27.39 17.78 31.11
C SER A 46 -27.83 17.85 32.58
N VAL A 47 -27.94 19.06 33.10
CA VAL A 47 -28.31 19.36 34.48
C VAL A 47 -29.57 20.25 34.47
N PRO A 48 -30.72 19.75 34.96
CA PRO A 48 -31.96 20.52 35.01
C PRO A 48 -31.77 21.87 35.72
N GLY A 49 -32.33 22.94 35.14
CA GLY A 49 -32.23 24.29 35.69
C GLY A 49 -30.90 25.01 35.44
N TYR A 50 -29.93 24.39 34.77
CA TYR A 50 -28.66 25.02 34.38
C TYR A 50 -28.39 24.93 32.88
N PHE A 51 -28.17 23.72 32.36
CA PHE A 51 -27.97 23.46 30.93
C PHE A 51 -28.51 22.07 30.61
N GLY A 52 -29.41 21.96 29.63
CA GLY A 52 -29.95 20.69 29.15
C GLY A 52 -29.38 20.34 27.78
N SER A 53 -28.68 19.20 27.68
CA SER A 53 -28.39 18.62 26.35
C SER A 53 -29.71 18.16 25.74
N PRO A 54 -30.01 18.49 24.47
CA PRO A 54 -31.27 18.10 23.83
C PRO A 54 -31.45 16.57 23.76
N ILE A 55 -30.32 15.84 23.70
CA ILE A 55 -30.30 14.37 23.71
C ILE A 55 -29.18 13.95 24.68
N PRO A 56 -29.49 13.64 25.95
CA PRO A 56 -28.50 13.15 26.90
C PRO A 56 -28.06 11.74 26.53
N LEU A 57 -26.79 11.57 26.14
CA LEU A 57 -26.22 10.29 25.70
C LEU A 57 -24.94 9.94 26.45
N VAL A 58 -24.69 8.63 26.57
CA VAL A 58 -23.36 8.05 26.85
C VAL A 58 -22.85 7.45 25.54
N LEU A 59 -21.69 7.91 25.07
CA LEU A 59 -21.11 7.52 23.79
C LEU A 59 -19.72 6.93 23.99
N LEU A 60 -19.46 5.75 23.43
CA LEU A 60 -18.13 5.17 23.29
C LEU A 60 -17.56 5.57 21.92
N TYR A 61 -16.38 6.18 21.94
CA TYR A 61 -15.59 6.47 20.75
C TYR A 61 -14.48 5.45 20.66
N GLU A 62 -14.65 4.59 19.67
CA GLU A 62 -13.79 3.44 19.42
C GLU A 62 -12.57 3.85 18.60
N ALA A 63 -11.37 3.58 19.11
CA ALA A 63 -10.12 3.74 18.37
C ALA A 63 -9.90 2.52 17.45
N THR A 64 -10.87 2.25 16.58
CA THR A 64 -10.75 1.29 15.48
C THR A 64 -10.60 2.03 14.16
N PRO A 65 -9.43 1.95 13.53
CA PRO A 65 -9.15 2.75 12.35
C PRO A 65 -9.83 2.22 11.08
N ILE A 66 -10.19 0.93 11.00
CA ILE A 66 -10.99 0.41 9.88
C ILE A 66 -12.47 0.75 10.12
N THR A 67 -13.07 1.47 9.18
CA THR A 67 -14.52 1.73 9.15
C THR A 67 -15.18 0.99 7.98
N ALA A 68 -16.50 0.79 8.07
CA ALA A 68 -17.27 0.14 7.02
C ALA A 68 -18.64 0.80 6.86
N GLU A 69 -19.03 1.01 5.61
CA GLU A 69 -20.30 1.62 5.22
C GLU A 69 -21.00 0.74 4.19
N LYS A 70 -22.32 0.57 4.34
CA LYS A 70 -23.12 -0.14 3.35
C LYS A 70 -23.35 0.79 2.16
N LEU A 71 -22.98 0.33 0.97
CA LEU A 71 -23.39 0.97 -0.28
C LEU A 71 -24.78 0.43 -0.68
N LYS A 72 -25.00 0.14 -1.96
CA LYS A 72 -26.23 -0.52 -2.41
C LYS A 72 -26.20 -2.02 -2.05
N ASP A 73 -25.44 -2.77 -2.84
CA ASP A 73 -25.30 -4.23 -2.73
C ASP A 73 -23.89 -4.63 -2.25
N GLU A 74 -23.05 -3.64 -1.94
CA GLU A 74 -21.62 -3.78 -1.60
C GLU A 74 -21.30 -3.07 -0.28
N VAL A 75 -20.10 -3.29 0.24
CA VAL A 75 -19.60 -2.59 1.43
C VAL A 75 -18.33 -1.82 1.10
N LEU A 76 -18.26 -0.57 1.56
CA LEU A 76 -17.06 0.25 1.50
C LEU A 76 -16.30 0.14 2.82
N PHE A 77 -15.09 -0.42 2.76
CA PHE A 77 -14.08 -0.29 3.80
C PHE A 77 -13.27 0.98 3.59
N ARG A 78 -13.10 1.75 4.67
CA ARG A 78 -12.07 2.78 4.75
C ARG A 78 -11.02 2.33 5.74
N VAL A 79 -9.78 2.25 5.29
CA VAL A 79 -8.63 1.81 6.09
C VAL A 79 -7.63 2.95 6.27
N PRO A 80 -6.95 3.04 7.41
CA PRO A 80 -5.83 3.98 7.55
C PRO A 80 -4.66 3.55 6.66
N ARG A 81 -3.77 4.51 6.35
CA ARG A 81 -2.43 4.13 5.89
C ARG A 81 -1.72 3.38 7.02
N PRO A 82 -0.96 2.31 6.73
CA PRO A 82 -0.35 1.52 7.80
C PRO A 82 0.62 2.32 8.69
N ASP A 83 1.35 3.28 8.12
CA ASP A 83 2.26 4.18 8.83
C ASP A 83 1.54 5.20 9.74
N ALA A 84 0.24 5.43 9.51
CA ALA A 84 -0.60 6.29 10.34
C ALA A 84 -1.12 5.58 11.61
N ILE A 85 -0.96 4.26 11.72
CA ILE A 85 -1.37 3.51 12.92
C ILE A 85 -0.17 2.96 13.68
N ARG A 86 -0.39 2.66 14.97
CA ARG A 86 0.63 2.09 15.86
C ARG A 86 0.30 0.69 16.32
N MET A 87 -0.88 0.19 15.95
CA MET A 87 -1.41 -1.09 16.38
C MET A 87 -2.15 -1.72 15.23
N VAL A 88 -2.24 -3.04 15.25
CA VAL A 88 -2.97 -3.81 14.25
C VAL A 88 -4.47 -3.59 14.43
N ASP A 89 -5.19 -3.45 13.31
CA ASP A 89 -6.65 -3.60 13.27
C ASP A 89 -7.03 -4.76 12.33
N LYS A 90 -8.02 -5.56 12.74
CA LYS A 90 -8.53 -6.74 12.02
C LYS A 90 -10.05 -6.68 12.01
N VAL A 91 -10.64 -6.89 10.83
CA VAL A 91 -12.09 -7.01 10.65
C VAL A 91 -12.42 -8.25 9.84
N GLU A 92 -13.03 -9.24 10.48
CA GLU A 92 -13.69 -10.35 9.79
C GLU A 92 -14.93 -9.82 9.05
N PHE A 93 -15.15 -10.24 7.80
CA PHE A 93 -16.23 -9.69 6.98
C PHE A 93 -17.04 -10.70 6.18
N LEU A 94 -16.44 -11.80 5.74
CA LEU A 94 -17.12 -12.82 4.94
C LEU A 94 -16.66 -14.23 5.31
N ASP A 95 -17.60 -15.14 5.56
CA ASP A 95 -17.34 -16.58 5.69
C ASP A 95 -17.90 -17.30 4.46
N VAL A 96 -17.03 -17.88 3.64
CA VAL A 96 -17.42 -18.48 2.36
C VAL A 96 -16.41 -19.56 1.94
N ALA A 97 -16.89 -20.62 1.30
CA ALA A 97 -16.04 -21.67 0.75
C ALA A 97 -15.05 -22.30 1.75
N GLY A 98 -15.49 -22.50 2.99
CA GLY A 98 -14.66 -23.04 4.06
C GLY A 98 -13.55 -22.09 4.55
N GLN A 99 -13.68 -20.78 4.30
CA GLN A 99 -12.71 -19.75 4.69
C GLN A 99 -13.41 -18.53 5.31
N LYS A 100 -12.85 -18.01 6.41
CA LYS A 100 -13.17 -16.68 6.94
C LYS A 100 -12.20 -15.67 6.37
N MET A 101 -12.73 -14.65 5.73
CA MET A 101 -11.99 -13.53 5.19
C MET A 101 -11.96 -12.39 6.21
N ALA A 102 -10.77 -11.87 6.46
CA ALA A 102 -10.57 -10.71 7.32
C ALA A 102 -9.67 -9.67 6.66
N LEU A 103 -10.05 -8.39 6.77
CA LEU A 103 -9.22 -7.26 6.36
C LEU A 103 -8.32 -6.88 7.54
N VAL A 104 -7.01 -6.78 7.29
CA VAL A 104 -6.01 -6.52 8.32
C VAL A 104 -5.13 -5.36 7.91
N VAL A 105 -4.89 -4.43 8.84
CA VAL A 105 -3.87 -3.37 8.70
C VAL A 105 -2.83 -3.54 9.79
N VAL A 106 -1.56 -3.62 9.40
CA VAL A 106 -0.43 -3.85 10.29
C VAL A 106 0.57 -2.69 10.16
N PRO A 107 0.96 -2.04 11.27
CA PRO A 107 1.89 -0.91 11.23
C PRO A 107 3.29 -1.29 10.76
N PRO A 108 4.16 -0.30 10.46
CA PRO A 108 5.55 -0.54 10.11
C PRO A 108 6.32 -1.39 11.14
N SER A 109 7.28 -2.16 10.65
CA SER A 109 8.26 -2.93 11.44
C SER A 109 7.63 -3.78 12.55
N SER A 110 6.46 -4.34 12.27
CA SER A 110 5.64 -5.06 13.23
C SER A 110 5.47 -6.52 12.83
N ARG A 111 5.16 -7.36 13.82
CA ARG A 111 4.85 -8.78 13.63
C ARG A 111 3.36 -9.02 13.80
N TYR A 112 2.79 -9.84 12.91
CA TYR A 112 1.41 -10.27 12.97
C TYR A 112 1.35 -11.80 13.07
N PRO A 113 0.68 -12.35 14.10
CA PRO A 113 0.57 -13.80 14.26
C PRO A 113 -0.39 -14.40 13.22
N VAL A 114 -0.01 -15.55 12.67
CA VAL A 114 -0.83 -16.33 11.72
C VAL A 114 -0.72 -17.82 12.03
N LYS A 115 -1.78 -18.59 11.79
CA LYS A 115 -1.75 -20.04 12.02
C LYS A 115 -1.19 -20.76 10.80
N GLN A 116 -0.61 -21.93 11.03
CA GLN A 116 -0.24 -22.81 9.93
C GLN A 116 -1.48 -23.17 9.10
N GLY A 117 -1.38 -22.98 7.78
CA GLY A 117 -2.50 -23.20 6.87
C GLY A 117 -3.35 -21.95 6.60
N ASP A 118 -3.18 -20.87 7.36
CA ASP A 118 -3.75 -19.57 6.98
C ASP A 118 -3.11 -19.09 5.68
N SER A 119 -3.89 -18.35 4.91
CA SER A 119 -3.44 -17.75 3.66
C SER A 119 -3.59 -16.24 3.69
N VAL A 120 -2.71 -15.53 2.99
CA VAL A 120 -2.73 -14.06 2.96
C VAL A 120 -2.57 -13.55 1.54
N LYS A 121 -3.36 -12.51 1.21
CA LYS A 121 -3.24 -11.75 -0.03
C LYS A 121 -3.09 -10.27 0.27
N PHE A 122 -1.97 -9.68 -0.16
CA PHE A 122 -1.57 -8.31 0.17
C PHE A 122 -2.02 -7.30 -0.89
N SER A 123 -2.27 -6.06 -0.46
CA SER A 123 -2.15 -4.87 -1.30
C SER A 123 -0.82 -4.19 -0.97
N GLY A 124 0.27 -4.59 -1.65
CA GLY A 124 1.64 -4.12 -1.36
C GLY A 124 2.61 -5.23 -0.94
N GLN A 125 3.84 -4.88 -0.56
CA GLN A 125 4.86 -5.86 -0.14
C GLN A 125 4.88 -6.11 1.38
N THR A 126 5.05 -7.37 1.78
CA THR A 126 5.52 -7.75 3.13
C THR A 126 6.55 -8.88 3.03
N ARG A 127 7.29 -9.13 4.11
CA ARG A 127 8.22 -10.24 4.23
C ARG A 127 7.69 -11.19 5.31
N THR A 128 7.38 -12.44 4.98
CA THR A 128 7.34 -13.47 6.02
C THR A 128 8.77 -13.97 6.25
N ALA A 129 9.11 -14.34 7.49
CA ALA A 129 10.49 -14.68 7.87
C ALA A 129 11.13 -15.76 6.96
N ASN A 130 10.31 -16.63 6.34
CA ASN A 130 10.77 -17.71 5.45
C ASN A 130 10.12 -17.72 4.04
N CYS A 131 9.26 -16.76 3.69
CA CYS A 131 8.72 -16.62 2.33
C CYS A 131 8.63 -15.13 1.97
N THR A 132 9.45 -14.71 1.00
CA THR A 132 9.26 -13.42 0.30
C THR A 132 8.03 -13.54 -0.60
N ASN A 133 6.82 -13.61 -0.02
CA ASN A 133 5.55 -13.47 -0.75
C ASN A 133 5.31 -12.01 -1.14
N ALA A 134 6.36 -11.32 -1.58
CA ALA A 134 6.22 -10.06 -2.27
C ALA A 134 5.47 -10.30 -3.58
N LEU A 135 4.89 -9.25 -4.14
CA LEU A 135 4.61 -9.10 -5.58
C LEU A 135 5.88 -9.22 -6.45
N ARG A 136 6.90 -10.00 -6.04
CA ARG A 136 7.98 -10.51 -6.87
C ARG A 136 7.47 -11.65 -7.75
N ARG A 137 6.39 -11.44 -8.49
CA ARG A 137 5.94 -12.40 -9.50
C ARG A 137 6.29 -11.89 -10.88
N GLN A 138 7.10 -12.65 -11.61
CA GLN A 138 7.22 -12.43 -13.04
C GLN A 138 5.83 -12.52 -13.68
N LEU A 139 5.62 -11.77 -14.74
CA LEU A 139 4.41 -11.88 -15.56
C LEU A 139 4.16 -13.37 -15.86
N LEU A 140 2.94 -13.86 -15.58
CA LEU A 140 2.45 -15.22 -15.86
C LEU A 140 2.78 -16.33 -14.84
N ASP A 141 3.36 -16.04 -13.67
CA ASP A 141 3.65 -17.05 -12.65
C ASP A 141 2.51 -17.28 -11.62
N ALA A 142 2.26 -18.56 -11.29
CA ALA A 142 1.39 -18.97 -10.20
C ALA A 142 2.18 -19.09 -8.88
N SER A 143 1.61 -18.65 -7.75
CA SER A 143 2.20 -18.91 -6.44
C SER A 143 1.16 -19.25 -5.38
N THR A 144 1.61 -19.94 -4.33
CA THR A 144 0.79 -20.19 -3.14
C THR A 144 0.58 -18.91 -2.33
N ILE A 145 -0.61 -18.78 -1.75
CA ILE A 145 -0.96 -17.74 -0.77
C ILE A 145 -0.86 -18.25 0.68
N ILE A 146 -0.56 -19.55 0.86
CA ILE A 146 -0.45 -20.19 2.17
C ILE A 146 0.83 -19.71 2.85
N VAL A 147 0.71 -19.28 4.11
CA VAL A 147 1.86 -18.90 4.92
C VAL A 147 2.57 -20.16 5.42
N LYS A 148 3.84 -20.32 5.02
CA LYS A 148 4.72 -21.41 5.43
C LYS A 148 5.70 -21.02 6.55
N ALA A 149 5.48 -19.88 7.20
CA ALA A 149 6.39 -19.37 8.22
C ALA A 149 6.46 -20.33 9.43
N GLU A 150 7.67 -20.80 9.74
CA GLU A 150 7.93 -21.74 10.84
C GLU A 150 7.63 -21.12 12.21
N ASP A 151 7.79 -19.80 12.32
CA ASP A 151 7.56 -19.04 13.55
C ASP A 151 6.10 -18.57 13.71
N HIS A 152 5.22 -18.96 12.78
CA HIS A 152 3.80 -18.57 12.79
C HIS A 152 3.58 -17.04 12.77
N THR A 153 4.48 -16.28 12.14
CA THR A 153 4.31 -14.82 12.00
C THR A 153 4.57 -14.27 10.59
N ILE A 154 3.97 -13.11 10.34
CA ILE A 154 4.26 -12.23 9.20
C ILE A 154 4.92 -10.98 9.75
N SER A 155 5.98 -10.49 9.09
CA SER A 155 6.63 -9.24 9.47
C SER A 155 6.41 -8.16 8.40
N THR A 156 6.13 -6.94 8.83
CA THR A 156 6.06 -5.77 7.95
C THR A 156 7.39 -5.04 7.89
N ARG A 157 7.60 -4.29 6.80
CA ARG A 157 8.75 -3.38 6.62
C ARG A 157 8.38 -1.97 7.06
N ASN A 158 9.11 -0.97 6.58
CA ASN A 158 8.95 0.43 6.93
C ASN A 158 7.60 1.02 6.49
N GLU A 159 6.92 0.39 5.54
CA GLU A 159 5.65 0.85 4.98
C GLU A 159 4.43 0.27 5.71
N GLY A 160 4.62 -0.72 6.58
CA GLY A 160 3.52 -1.51 7.14
C GLY A 160 2.83 -2.38 6.08
N ALA A 161 1.56 -2.75 6.28
CA ALA A 161 0.79 -3.54 5.33
C ALA A 161 -0.74 -3.42 5.46
N VAL A 162 -1.43 -3.56 4.34
CA VAL A 162 -2.87 -3.88 4.27
C VAL A 162 -3.03 -5.20 3.52
N PHE A 163 -3.81 -6.14 4.06
CA PHE A 163 -4.03 -7.44 3.43
C PHE A 163 -5.36 -8.10 3.82
N VAL A 164 -5.77 -9.07 3.00
CA VAL A 164 -6.83 -10.01 3.33
C VAL A 164 -6.22 -11.30 3.85
N LEU A 165 -6.60 -11.65 5.07
CA LEU A 165 -6.32 -12.92 5.71
C LEU A 165 -7.46 -13.90 5.43
N PHE A 166 -7.10 -15.14 5.09
CA PHE A 166 -8.01 -16.26 4.91
C PHE A 166 -7.71 -17.29 5.99
N GLU A 167 -8.63 -17.42 6.95
CA GLU A 167 -8.56 -18.40 8.03
C GLU A 167 -9.49 -19.57 7.72
N LYS A 168 -9.07 -20.79 8.07
CA LYS A 168 -9.93 -21.97 7.88
C LYS A 168 -11.26 -21.81 8.62
N SER A 169 -12.35 -22.04 7.91
CA SER A 169 -13.72 -22.08 8.45
C SER A 169 -14.27 -23.50 8.44
N THR A 170 -15.12 -23.79 9.42
CA THR A 170 -15.93 -25.01 9.48
C THR A 170 -17.43 -24.70 9.30
N THR A 171 -17.78 -23.44 9.07
CA THR A 171 -19.17 -22.95 9.05
C THR A 171 -19.69 -22.58 7.66
N SER A 172 -18.85 -22.61 6.63
CA SER A 172 -19.19 -22.22 5.24
C SER A 172 -18.90 -23.31 4.20
N GLY A 173 -19.17 -24.57 4.55
CA GLY A 173 -18.95 -25.73 3.69
C GLY A 173 -17.50 -26.22 3.68
N GLN A 174 -17.24 -27.30 2.93
CA GLN A 174 -15.91 -27.85 2.67
C GLN A 174 -15.82 -28.34 1.21
N PRO A 175 -14.66 -28.21 0.56
CA PRO A 175 -14.46 -28.74 -0.78
C PRO A 175 -14.41 -30.29 -0.78
N PRO A 176 -14.70 -30.94 -1.93
CA PRO A 176 -15.15 -30.34 -3.19
C PRO A 176 -16.58 -29.81 -3.10
N PHE A 177 -16.82 -28.64 -3.70
CA PHE A 177 -18.15 -28.03 -3.76
C PHE A 177 -18.86 -28.50 -5.02
N THR A 178 -19.95 -29.25 -4.86
CA THR A 178 -20.73 -29.85 -5.95
C THR A 178 -22.00 -29.06 -6.27
N ASP A 179 -22.40 -28.12 -5.41
CA ASP A 179 -23.61 -27.32 -5.56
C ASP A 179 -23.45 -25.94 -4.88
N MET A 180 -24.11 -24.91 -5.43
CA MET A 180 -24.01 -23.53 -4.93
C MET A 180 -24.57 -23.35 -3.51
N SER A 181 -25.48 -24.22 -3.04
CA SER A 181 -25.95 -24.21 -1.64
C SER A 181 -24.83 -24.47 -0.63
N GLN A 182 -23.79 -25.20 -1.03
CA GLN A 182 -22.61 -25.48 -0.19
C GLN A 182 -21.65 -24.29 -0.10
N LEU A 183 -21.81 -23.30 -0.99
CA LEU A 183 -21.00 -22.09 -1.06
C LEU A 183 -21.69 -20.88 -0.42
N ARG A 184 -22.78 -21.08 0.31
CA ARG A 184 -23.50 -19.98 0.98
C ARG A 184 -22.53 -19.13 1.82
N ALA A 185 -22.51 -17.83 1.53
CA ALA A 185 -21.66 -16.90 2.25
C ALA A 185 -22.38 -16.34 3.49
N HIS A 186 -21.64 -16.12 4.57
CA HIS A 186 -22.13 -15.53 5.81
C HIS A 186 -21.42 -14.22 6.13
N ASN A 187 -22.20 -13.23 6.57
CA ASN A 187 -21.70 -11.96 7.04
C ASN A 187 -21.00 -12.14 8.41
N LEU A 188 -19.75 -11.67 8.54
CA LEU A 188 -18.97 -11.75 9.78
C LEU A 188 -18.73 -10.39 10.46
N PHE A 189 -19.37 -9.32 10.00
CA PHE A 189 -19.09 -7.98 10.54
C PHE A 189 -19.38 -7.90 12.04
N PRO A 190 -18.40 -7.48 12.87
CA PRO A 190 -18.56 -7.41 14.31
C PRO A 190 -19.55 -6.32 14.75
N LEU A 191 -20.03 -6.42 16.00
CA LEU A 191 -21.06 -5.54 16.57
C LEU A 191 -20.74 -4.03 16.52
N ARG A 192 -19.46 -3.67 16.41
CA ARG A 192 -19.02 -2.27 16.27
C ARG A 192 -19.50 -1.58 15.00
N PHE A 193 -19.88 -2.34 13.96
CA PHE A 193 -20.34 -1.77 12.71
C PHE A 193 -21.86 -1.47 12.72
N PRO A 194 -22.32 -0.49 11.91
CA PRO A 194 -23.73 -0.17 11.77
C PRO A 194 -24.58 -1.40 11.44
N SER A 195 -25.82 -1.44 11.93
CA SER A 195 -26.77 -2.53 11.65
C SER A 195 -26.98 -2.76 10.16
N ALA A 196 -26.95 -1.69 9.35
CA ALA A 196 -27.03 -1.77 7.90
C ALA A 196 -25.94 -2.69 7.31
N VAL A 197 -24.69 -2.56 7.76
CA VAL A 197 -23.57 -3.42 7.31
C VAL A 197 -23.70 -4.83 7.86
N ARG A 198 -24.02 -4.97 9.15
CA ARG A 198 -24.13 -6.29 9.83
C ARG A 198 -25.26 -7.16 9.31
N HIS A 199 -26.32 -6.55 8.77
CA HIS A 199 -27.45 -7.26 8.19
C HIS A 199 -27.41 -7.31 6.65
N THR A 200 -26.32 -6.87 6.02
CA THR A 200 -26.12 -7.09 4.59
C THR A 200 -25.93 -8.57 4.30
N THR A 201 -26.59 -9.07 3.27
CA THR A 201 -26.41 -10.43 2.74
C THR A 201 -25.60 -10.38 1.47
N PHE A 202 -24.75 -11.39 1.25
CA PHE A 202 -23.91 -11.50 0.06
C PHE A 202 -24.30 -12.75 -0.74
N PRO A 203 -25.41 -12.73 -1.51
CA PRO A 203 -25.85 -13.88 -2.27
C PRO A 203 -24.94 -14.13 -3.48
N TRP A 204 -24.83 -15.39 -3.89
CA TRP A 204 -24.34 -15.73 -5.21
C TRP A 204 -25.44 -15.47 -6.23
N VAL A 205 -25.12 -14.67 -7.24
CA VAL A 205 -26.00 -14.33 -8.35
C VAL A 205 -25.45 -15.00 -9.60
N LYS A 206 -26.31 -15.71 -10.35
CA LYS A 206 -25.89 -16.31 -11.61
C LYS A 206 -25.57 -15.18 -12.59
N VAL A 207 -24.45 -15.30 -13.30
CA VAL A 207 -23.93 -14.20 -14.11
C VAL A 207 -24.88 -13.82 -15.22
N GLU A 208 -25.64 -14.74 -15.79
CA GLU A 208 -26.67 -14.44 -16.79
C GLU A 208 -27.77 -13.47 -16.30
N ASP A 209 -28.01 -13.43 -14.98
CA ASP A 209 -28.99 -12.57 -14.32
C ASP A 209 -28.40 -11.20 -13.93
N ALA A 210 -27.10 -11.01 -14.10
CA ALA A 210 -26.44 -9.78 -13.73
C ALA A 210 -26.80 -8.64 -14.71
N PRO A 211 -27.02 -7.39 -14.24
CA PRO A 211 -27.37 -6.27 -15.11
C PRO A 211 -26.35 -5.99 -16.23
N TRP A 212 -25.08 -6.33 -16.01
CA TRP A 212 -23.97 -6.13 -16.95
C TRP A 212 -23.77 -7.31 -17.92
N ALA A 213 -24.50 -8.41 -17.75
CA ALA A 213 -24.39 -9.58 -18.61
C ALA A 213 -24.86 -9.27 -20.02
N ASN A 214 -25.88 -8.41 -20.18
CA ASN A 214 -26.46 -8.02 -21.47
C ASN A 214 -26.81 -9.24 -22.35
N GLY A 215 -27.35 -10.30 -21.74
CA GLY A 215 -27.73 -11.53 -22.41
C GLY A 215 -26.58 -12.50 -22.73
N ARG A 216 -25.35 -12.26 -22.27
CA ARG A 216 -24.20 -13.17 -22.39
C ARG A 216 -24.22 -14.25 -21.31
N LEU A 217 -23.44 -15.32 -21.54
CA LEU A 217 -23.17 -16.41 -20.57
C LEU A 217 -24.43 -17.13 -20.08
N LYS A 218 -25.43 -17.27 -20.97
CA LYS A 218 -26.71 -17.90 -20.66
C LYS A 218 -26.55 -19.41 -20.48
N GLY A 219 -27.19 -19.96 -19.46
CA GLY A 219 -27.15 -21.38 -19.14
C GLY A 219 -25.83 -21.85 -18.52
N ASP A 220 -24.82 -20.98 -18.39
CA ASP A 220 -23.54 -21.33 -17.79
C ASP A 220 -23.66 -21.37 -16.26
N GLU A 221 -23.08 -22.39 -15.63
CA GLU A 221 -22.93 -22.48 -14.17
C GLU A 221 -21.80 -21.54 -13.69
N PHE A 222 -22.01 -20.24 -13.92
CA PHE A 222 -21.08 -19.16 -13.61
C PHE A 222 -21.77 -18.14 -12.70
N TYR A 223 -21.22 -17.91 -11.52
CA TYR A 223 -21.83 -17.07 -10.49
C TYR A 223 -20.87 -15.99 -9.99
N ASN A 224 -21.44 -14.88 -9.56
CA ASN A 224 -20.75 -13.76 -8.95
C ASN A 224 -21.35 -13.43 -7.57
N LEU A 225 -20.47 -13.06 -6.65
CA LEU A 225 -20.80 -12.42 -5.39
C LEU A 225 -20.15 -11.02 -5.39
N VAL A 226 -21.01 -10.00 -5.47
CA VAL A 226 -20.62 -8.59 -5.36
C VAL A 226 -20.15 -8.27 -3.96
N GLY A 227 -19.27 -7.28 -3.83
CA GLY A 227 -18.26 -7.37 -2.80
C GLY A 227 -17.94 -6.07 -2.10
N PHE A 228 -16.66 -5.76 -2.09
CA PHE A 228 -16.06 -4.90 -1.09
C PHE A 228 -15.12 -3.90 -1.74
N HIS A 229 -15.41 -2.62 -1.56
CA HIS A 229 -14.48 -1.54 -1.90
C HIS A 229 -13.53 -1.35 -0.73
N VAL A 230 -12.24 -1.22 -0.98
CA VAL A 230 -11.23 -0.90 0.04
C VAL A 230 -10.53 0.39 -0.38
N ARG A 231 -10.64 1.43 0.44
CA ARG A 231 -10.06 2.76 0.18
C ARG A 231 -9.29 3.27 1.39
N TYR A 232 -8.35 4.19 1.18
CA TYR A 232 -7.76 4.92 2.30
C TYR A 232 -8.78 5.88 2.94
N VAL A 233 -8.72 6.03 4.26
CA VAL A 233 -9.64 6.87 5.06
C VAL A 233 -9.24 8.34 5.11
N ASP A 234 -8.03 8.68 4.66
CA ASP A 234 -7.56 10.06 4.60
C ASP A 234 -8.27 10.85 3.48
N ASP A 235 -7.95 12.14 3.37
CA ASP A 235 -8.60 13.06 2.43
C ASP A 235 -8.42 12.67 0.95
N SER A 236 -7.52 11.73 0.63
CA SER A 236 -7.35 11.24 -0.75
C SER A 236 -8.52 10.38 -1.22
N ASP A 237 -9.19 9.67 -0.30
CA ASP A 237 -10.16 8.61 -0.61
C ASP A 237 -9.66 7.62 -1.69
N GLU A 238 -8.34 7.41 -1.74
CA GLU A 238 -7.68 6.67 -2.80
C GLU A 238 -8.12 5.18 -2.77
N PRO A 239 -8.56 4.60 -3.91
CA PRO A 239 -8.89 3.19 -3.98
C PRO A 239 -7.65 2.33 -3.82
N ILE A 240 -7.71 1.36 -2.92
CA ILE A 240 -6.67 0.33 -2.77
C ILE A 240 -7.00 -0.84 -3.69
N CYS A 241 -8.17 -1.44 -3.47
CA CYS A 241 -8.68 -2.47 -4.34
C CYS A 241 -10.20 -2.58 -4.22
N HIS A 242 -10.79 -3.20 -5.22
CA HIS A 242 -12.13 -3.75 -5.14
C HIS A 242 -12.04 -5.29 -5.13
N ILE A 243 -12.85 -5.94 -4.29
CA ILE A 243 -12.80 -7.39 -4.04
C ILE A 243 -14.17 -7.98 -4.37
N GLN A 244 -14.21 -8.94 -5.27
CA GLN A 244 -15.40 -9.74 -5.60
C GLN A 244 -15.05 -11.21 -5.78
N LEU A 245 -16.04 -12.09 -5.62
CA LEU A 245 -15.84 -13.54 -5.69
C LEU A 245 -16.69 -14.17 -6.79
N TRP A 246 -16.20 -15.28 -7.35
CA TRP A 246 -16.79 -15.92 -8.51
C TRP A 246 -16.63 -17.43 -8.43
N THR A 247 -17.55 -18.16 -9.06
CA THR A 247 -17.48 -19.61 -9.20
C THR A 247 -17.75 -19.99 -10.64
N ALA A 248 -17.10 -21.03 -11.13
CA ALA A 248 -17.34 -21.60 -12.45
C ALA A 248 -17.46 -23.12 -12.31
N GLY A 249 -18.53 -23.69 -12.86
CA GLY A 249 -18.74 -25.13 -12.94
C GLY A 249 -17.68 -25.82 -13.81
N VAL A 250 -17.68 -27.15 -13.76
CA VAL A 250 -16.80 -27.96 -14.63
C VAL A 250 -17.08 -27.64 -16.09
N ASN A 251 -16.03 -27.39 -16.88
CA ASN A 251 -16.07 -27.01 -18.29
C ASN A 251 -16.74 -25.66 -18.62
N VAL A 252 -17.02 -24.81 -17.62
CA VAL A 252 -17.53 -23.46 -17.84
C VAL A 252 -16.37 -22.50 -18.09
N SER A 253 -16.48 -21.69 -19.15
CA SER A 253 -15.56 -20.58 -19.41
C SER A 253 -16.16 -19.29 -18.86
N ALA A 254 -15.36 -18.49 -18.14
CA ALA A 254 -15.76 -17.14 -17.70
C ALA A 254 -15.84 -16.12 -18.86
N GLY A 255 -15.53 -16.54 -20.09
CA GLY A 255 -15.51 -15.71 -21.28
C GLY A 255 -14.22 -14.89 -21.41
N PHE A 256 -13.58 -14.96 -22.58
CA PHE A 256 -12.43 -14.11 -22.88
C PHE A 256 -12.86 -12.64 -22.97
N HIS A 257 -12.12 -11.77 -22.28
CA HIS A 257 -12.33 -10.33 -22.29
C HIS A 257 -10.99 -9.63 -22.05
N ASN A 258 -10.93 -8.32 -22.33
CA ASN A 258 -9.69 -7.54 -22.37
C ASN A 258 -9.80 -6.18 -21.66
N HIS A 259 -10.82 -6.00 -20.81
CA HIS A 259 -10.99 -4.83 -19.93
C HIS A 259 -11.00 -3.45 -20.62
N ILE A 260 -11.36 -3.37 -21.91
CA ILE A 260 -11.41 -2.10 -22.67
C ILE A 260 -12.51 -1.12 -22.16
N GLY A 261 -13.57 -1.64 -21.52
CA GLY A 261 -14.71 -0.83 -21.05
C GLY A 261 -14.69 -0.46 -19.56
N GLN A 262 -14.00 -1.26 -18.75
CA GLN A 262 -13.67 -1.01 -17.35
C GLN A 262 -12.41 -1.82 -17.07
N SER A 263 -11.41 -1.19 -16.46
CA SER A 263 -10.29 -1.91 -15.92
C SER A 263 -10.84 -2.88 -14.84
N PHE A 264 -10.55 -4.19 -14.97
CA PHE A 264 -10.66 -5.25 -13.93
C PHE A 264 -11.97 -6.12 -13.84
N ALA A 265 -11.83 -7.39 -13.40
CA ALA A 265 -12.89 -8.38 -13.05
C ALA A 265 -12.34 -9.55 -12.18
N VAL A 266 -13.14 -10.13 -11.25
CA VAL A 266 -12.83 -11.31 -10.36
C VAL A 266 -11.46 -11.27 -9.70
N ALA A 267 -11.24 -10.20 -8.98
CA ALA A 267 -9.89 -9.79 -8.71
C ALA A 267 -9.91 -8.98 -7.44
N PHE A 268 -8.85 -9.08 -6.67
CA PHE A 268 -8.22 -7.86 -6.21
C PHE A 268 -7.94 -6.91 -7.38
N GLU A 269 -8.89 -6.02 -7.62
CA GLU A 269 -8.87 -5.03 -8.68
C GLU A 269 -8.12 -3.80 -8.18
N PHE A 270 -6.81 -3.76 -8.45
CA PHE A 270 -5.95 -2.64 -8.07
C PHE A 270 -6.00 -1.55 -9.14
N PRO A 271 -5.97 -0.25 -8.79
CA PRO A 271 -5.65 0.81 -9.74
C PRO A 271 -4.32 0.53 -10.47
N PRO A 272 -4.03 1.16 -11.61
CA PRO A 272 -2.76 0.98 -12.31
C PRO A 272 -1.56 1.18 -11.38
N PHE A 273 -0.60 0.26 -11.43
CA PHE A 273 0.68 0.32 -10.72
C PHE A 273 1.79 -0.26 -11.59
N ILE A 274 3.04 0.13 -11.35
CA ILE A 274 4.18 -0.49 -12.03
C ILE A 274 4.42 -1.90 -11.46
N SER A 275 4.51 -2.89 -12.34
CA SER A 275 4.82 -4.27 -11.97
C SER A 275 6.25 -4.66 -12.37
N LEU A 276 6.67 -5.88 -12.06
CA LEU A 276 7.99 -6.39 -12.42
C LEU A 276 8.26 -6.32 -13.91
N ALA A 277 9.42 -5.77 -14.26
CA ALA A 277 10.02 -5.98 -15.57
C ALA A 277 10.34 -7.47 -15.76
N LYS A 278 10.31 -7.92 -17.02
CA LYS A 278 10.51 -9.33 -17.40
C LYS A 278 11.89 -9.88 -17.02
N GLU A 279 12.87 -8.99 -16.85
CA GLU A 279 14.26 -9.35 -16.56
C GLU A 279 14.69 -8.81 -15.19
N ALA A 280 15.44 -9.62 -14.44
CA ALA A 280 16.08 -9.22 -13.20
C ALA A 280 17.51 -8.76 -13.51
N ASN A 281 17.87 -7.55 -13.10
CA ASN A 281 19.23 -7.06 -13.26
C ASN A 281 20.13 -7.80 -12.25
N VAL A 282 21.03 -8.65 -12.76
CA VAL A 282 22.05 -9.33 -11.94
C VAL A 282 23.21 -8.38 -11.71
N GLY A 283 23.76 -8.34 -10.49
CA GLY A 283 24.96 -7.56 -10.16
C GLY A 283 24.72 -6.09 -9.83
N VAL A 284 23.48 -5.70 -9.56
CA VAL A 284 23.12 -4.35 -9.08
C VAL A 284 23.41 -4.18 -7.58
N PRO A 285 23.70 -2.95 -7.11
CA PRO A 285 23.91 -2.69 -5.69
C PRO A 285 22.68 -3.07 -4.86
N GLU A 286 22.92 -3.64 -3.67
CA GLU A 286 21.85 -3.94 -2.72
C GLU A 286 21.24 -2.64 -2.17
N PRO A 287 19.95 -2.61 -1.77
CA PRO A 287 19.37 -1.45 -1.11
C PRO A 287 20.17 -1.03 0.12
N GLY A 288 20.43 0.27 0.28
CA GLY A 288 21.34 0.78 1.30
C GLY A 288 21.66 2.26 1.12
N ARG A 289 22.62 2.74 1.91
CA ARG A 289 23.05 4.15 1.90
C ARG A 289 24.37 4.29 1.16
N TYR A 290 24.37 5.12 0.13
CA TYR A 290 25.48 5.27 -0.80
C TYR A 290 25.90 6.71 -0.97
N ARG A 291 27.18 6.89 -1.31
CA ARG A 291 27.67 8.05 -2.02
C ARG A 291 27.71 7.70 -3.51
N LEU A 292 27.10 8.54 -4.34
CA LEU A 292 27.07 8.34 -5.79
C LEU A 292 28.19 9.15 -6.43
N ILE A 293 29.17 8.48 -7.01
CA ILE A 293 30.37 9.12 -7.58
C ILE A 293 30.30 9.00 -9.10
N ASN A 294 30.33 10.13 -9.81
CA ASN A 294 30.44 10.10 -11.26
C ASN A 294 31.86 9.72 -11.67
N ALA A 295 32.01 8.64 -12.43
CA ALA A 295 33.32 8.06 -12.76
C ALA A 295 34.19 8.99 -13.62
N LYS A 296 33.58 9.91 -14.39
CA LYS A 296 34.33 10.85 -15.23
C LYS A 296 34.64 12.16 -14.52
N ALA A 297 33.64 12.73 -13.87
CA ALA A 297 33.80 14.02 -13.19
C ALA A 297 34.58 13.89 -11.87
N GLU A 298 34.76 12.66 -11.37
CA GLU A 298 35.38 12.36 -10.07
C GLU A 298 34.71 13.17 -8.94
N ALA A 299 33.39 13.29 -9.03
CA ALA A 299 32.57 14.18 -8.23
C ALA A 299 31.33 13.45 -7.72
N THR A 300 30.80 13.88 -6.58
CA THR A 300 29.66 13.23 -5.92
C THR A 300 28.34 13.88 -6.30
N ALA A 301 27.30 13.09 -6.56
CA ALA A 301 25.96 13.62 -6.75
C ALA A 301 25.43 14.23 -5.45
N ALA A 302 24.86 15.42 -5.55
CA ALA A 302 24.30 16.15 -4.42
C ALA A 302 23.06 16.95 -4.85
N VAL A 303 22.20 17.24 -3.88
CA VAL A 303 21.19 18.29 -4.01
C VAL A 303 21.87 19.62 -3.74
N GLU A 304 21.71 20.58 -4.66
CA GLU A 304 22.29 21.92 -4.55
C GLU A 304 21.87 22.56 -3.21
N GLY A 305 22.86 23.05 -2.45
CA GLY A 305 22.64 23.62 -1.11
C GLY A 305 22.16 22.64 -0.02
N GLY A 306 21.94 21.36 -0.34
CA GLY A 306 21.30 20.40 0.57
C GLY A 306 19.84 20.73 0.85
N GLU A 307 19.19 21.46 -0.07
CA GLU A 307 17.83 21.91 0.12
C GLU A 307 16.81 20.77 0.11
N SER A 308 15.68 21.02 0.76
CA SER A 308 14.57 20.05 0.87
C SER A 308 13.31 20.46 0.10
N THR A 309 13.40 21.61 -0.57
CA THR A 309 12.39 22.21 -1.43
C THR A 309 12.24 21.40 -2.71
N ASP A 310 11.01 21.36 -3.23
CA ASP A 310 10.77 20.78 -4.55
C ASP A 310 11.48 21.61 -5.62
N SER A 311 11.95 20.94 -6.66
CA SER A 311 12.70 21.51 -7.78
C SER A 311 14.13 21.97 -7.44
N ALA A 312 14.68 21.62 -6.27
CA ALA A 312 16.09 21.86 -5.97
C ALA A 312 16.99 21.10 -6.97
N SER A 313 17.96 21.78 -7.60
CA SER A 313 18.78 21.16 -8.65
C SER A 313 19.62 19.99 -8.11
N LEU A 314 19.82 18.94 -8.92
CA LEU A 314 20.86 17.94 -8.69
C LEU A 314 22.13 18.33 -9.45
N VAL A 315 23.25 18.35 -8.73
CA VAL A 315 24.56 18.75 -9.23
C VAL A 315 25.62 17.74 -8.80
N VAL A 316 26.81 17.82 -9.38
CA VAL A 316 27.98 17.13 -8.84
C VAL A 316 28.93 18.09 -8.13
N LEU A 317 29.51 17.64 -7.02
CA LEU A 317 30.42 18.43 -6.20
C LEU A 317 31.79 17.74 -6.13
N ARG A 318 32.86 18.47 -6.48
CA ARG A 318 34.25 17.95 -6.56
C ARG A 318 35.00 17.97 -5.22
N SER A 319 34.44 18.54 -4.16
CA SER A 319 35.11 18.60 -2.87
C SER A 319 34.90 17.32 -2.07
N ASN A 320 35.96 16.85 -1.41
CA ASN A 320 36.02 15.64 -0.58
C ASN A 320 35.10 15.67 0.67
N LEU A 321 34.18 16.63 0.78
CA LEU A 321 33.50 17.04 2.00
C LEU A 321 31.97 17.12 1.89
N THR A 322 31.38 16.58 0.83
CA THR A 322 29.92 16.48 0.82
C THR A 322 29.51 15.18 1.49
N ASP A 323 29.06 15.30 2.73
CA ASP A 323 28.43 14.22 3.51
C ASP A 323 27.03 13.85 2.98
N GLN A 324 26.66 14.33 1.78
CA GLN A 324 25.41 13.95 1.16
C GLN A 324 25.46 12.50 0.74
N THR A 325 24.45 11.78 1.19
CA THR A 325 24.26 10.37 0.92
C THR A 325 22.88 10.17 0.33
N TRP A 326 22.75 9.06 -0.39
CA TRP A 326 21.55 8.65 -1.08
C TRP A 326 21.14 7.28 -0.57
N ASP A 327 19.93 7.18 -0.04
CA ASP A 327 19.27 5.93 0.25
C ASP A 327 18.76 5.36 -1.09
N LEU A 328 19.33 4.22 -1.48
CA LEU A 328 18.90 3.41 -2.61
C LEU A 328 17.82 2.45 -2.09
N GLU A 329 16.58 2.67 -2.51
CA GLU A 329 15.42 1.91 -2.07
C GLU A 329 14.83 1.12 -3.23
N THR A 330 14.56 -0.18 -3.06
CA THR A 330 13.81 -0.95 -4.07
C THR A 330 12.35 -0.52 -4.05
N ILE A 331 11.79 -0.18 -5.22
CA ILE A 331 10.37 0.15 -5.35
C ILE A 331 9.55 -1.14 -5.20
N PRO A 332 8.66 -1.23 -4.19
CA PRO A 332 7.90 -2.43 -3.91
C PRO A 332 7.09 -2.92 -5.12
N GLY A 333 7.25 -4.20 -5.47
CA GLY A 333 6.54 -4.88 -6.57
C GLY A 333 7.25 -4.79 -7.92
N THR A 334 8.44 -4.21 -7.95
CA THR A 334 9.23 -3.97 -9.17
C THR A 334 10.70 -4.39 -8.99
N ASN A 335 11.48 -4.29 -10.07
CA ASN A 335 12.95 -4.34 -10.03
C ASN A 335 13.56 -2.93 -10.17
N LEU A 336 12.76 -1.90 -9.96
CA LEU A 336 13.16 -0.51 -10.06
C LEU A 336 13.61 0.01 -8.69
N TYR A 337 14.33 1.12 -8.73
CA TYR A 337 14.91 1.76 -7.56
C TYR A 337 14.44 3.21 -7.46
N ALA A 338 14.27 3.67 -6.23
CA ALA A 338 14.20 5.09 -5.91
C ALA A 338 15.52 5.52 -5.29
N LEU A 339 15.97 6.72 -5.61
CA LEU A 339 17.13 7.35 -5.00
C LEU A 339 16.65 8.53 -4.17
N LYS A 340 16.92 8.47 -2.87
CA LYS A 340 16.42 9.45 -1.91
C LYS A 340 17.56 10.03 -1.10
N SER A 341 17.73 11.35 -1.17
CA SER A 341 18.55 12.08 -0.20
C SER A 341 17.61 12.76 0.80
N VAL A 342 17.73 14.07 1.01
CA VAL A 342 16.69 14.83 1.71
C VAL A 342 15.37 14.85 0.91
N PRO A 343 15.39 15.12 -0.41
CA PRO A 343 14.30 14.80 -1.34
C PRO A 343 14.60 13.55 -2.20
N PHE A 344 13.61 13.07 -2.96
CA PHE A 344 13.83 12.06 -4.00
C PHE A 344 14.46 12.69 -5.24
N ALA A 345 15.39 11.98 -5.88
CA ALA A 345 15.87 12.35 -7.20
C ALA A 345 14.79 12.06 -8.25
N SER A 346 14.47 13.07 -9.07
CA SER A 346 13.50 13.00 -10.15
C SER A 346 14.00 13.76 -11.37
N SER A 347 13.58 13.35 -12.56
CA SER A 347 13.59 14.24 -13.72
C SER A 347 12.59 15.37 -13.50
N ASP A 348 12.95 16.58 -13.93
CA ASP A 348 11.97 17.63 -14.15
C ASP A 348 11.14 17.30 -15.42
N TRP A 349 9.98 17.95 -15.59
CA TRP A 349 9.07 17.69 -16.70
C TRP A 349 9.23 18.74 -17.82
N PRO A 350 9.19 18.36 -19.11
CA PRO A 350 8.98 17.01 -19.66
C PRO A 350 10.22 16.11 -19.61
N VAL A 351 10.02 14.80 -19.70
CA VAL A 351 11.11 13.81 -19.76
C VAL A 351 11.71 13.81 -21.16
N GLU A 352 12.86 14.47 -21.34
CA GLU A 352 13.58 14.56 -22.61
C GLU A 352 15.10 14.60 -22.46
N ASN A 353 15.82 14.46 -23.58
CA ASN A 353 17.27 14.52 -23.60
C ASN A 353 17.77 15.94 -23.31
N GLY A 354 18.62 16.08 -22.28
CA GLY A 354 19.12 17.33 -21.74
C GLY A 354 18.33 17.81 -20.51
N GLN A 355 17.25 17.14 -20.14
CA GLN A 355 16.40 17.56 -19.03
C GLN A 355 17.15 17.51 -17.69
N LYS A 356 16.97 18.53 -16.85
CA LYS A 356 17.60 18.58 -15.54
C LYS A 356 17.01 17.56 -14.58
N LEU A 357 17.85 17.03 -13.69
CA LEU A 357 17.39 16.33 -12.51
C LEU A 357 17.23 17.28 -11.33
N ILE A 358 16.20 17.00 -10.54
CA ILE A 358 15.78 17.79 -9.40
C ILE A 358 15.47 16.90 -8.19
N GLY A 359 15.56 17.50 -7.01
CA GLY A 359 15.03 16.99 -5.77
C GLY A 359 13.54 17.32 -5.68
N THR A 360 12.70 16.33 -5.39
CA THR A 360 11.28 16.54 -5.13
C THR A 360 10.74 15.62 -4.04
N ARG A 361 9.70 16.08 -3.34
CA ARG A 361 8.81 15.29 -2.48
C ARG A 361 7.46 15.03 -3.15
N SER A 362 7.20 15.72 -4.26
CA SER A 362 6.01 15.62 -5.08
C SER A 362 6.30 14.77 -6.31
N LEU A 363 6.22 13.44 -6.15
CA LEU A 363 6.56 12.48 -7.21
C LEU A 363 5.45 12.42 -8.28
N ALA A 364 5.85 12.22 -9.54
CA ALA A 364 4.88 11.95 -10.61
C ALA A 364 4.16 10.62 -10.35
N ALA A 365 2.89 10.53 -10.77
CA ALA A 365 2.11 9.30 -10.67
C ALA A 365 2.85 8.13 -11.32
N LEU A 366 2.74 6.94 -10.72
CA LEU A 366 3.47 5.73 -11.11
C LEU A 366 5.00 5.86 -11.04
N GLY A 367 5.55 6.97 -10.56
CA GLY A 367 7.00 7.17 -10.47
C GLY A 367 7.70 7.31 -11.82
N VAL A 368 7.00 7.77 -12.86
CA VAL A 368 7.52 7.88 -14.24
C VAL A 368 8.74 8.80 -14.39
N THR A 369 9.00 9.68 -13.41
CA THR A 369 10.16 10.59 -13.42
C THR A 369 11.22 10.26 -12.38
N ASN A 370 10.97 9.31 -11.47
CA ASN A 370 11.81 9.07 -10.28
C ASN A 370 12.03 7.58 -9.97
N SER A 371 11.67 6.70 -10.90
CA SER A 371 11.93 5.26 -10.83
C SER A 371 13.06 4.88 -11.79
N TRP A 372 14.09 4.24 -11.26
CA TRP A 372 15.35 4.05 -11.94
C TRP A 372 15.65 2.56 -12.13
N ASN A 373 16.09 2.19 -13.33
CA ASN A 373 16.84 0.97 -13.58
C ASN A 373 18.32 1.23 -13.35
N LEU A 374 19.00 0.25 -12.74
CA LEU A 374 20.46 0.25 -12.63
C LEU A 374 21.01 -0.76 -13.63
N ASP A 375 21.61 -0.27 -14.71
CA ASP A 375 22.20 -1.10 -15.74
C ASP A 375 23.72 -1.20 -15.51
N PRO A 376 24.28 -2.40 -15.26
CA PRO A 376 25.71 -2.55 -15.02
C PRO A 376 26.52 -2.25 -16.29
N VAL A 377 27.52 -1.37 -16.17
CA VAL A 377 28.52 -1.11 -17.22
C VAL A 377 29.71 -2.04 -17.04
N ASP A 378 30.16 -2.19 -15.79
CA ASP A 378 31.16 -3.16 -15.35
C ASP A 378 30.86 -3.59 -13.90
N HIS A 379 31.83 -4.20 -13.20
CA HIS A 379 31.65 -4.68 -11.83
C HIS A 379 31.49 -3.58 -10.76
N GLN A 380 31.78 -2.32 -11.08
CA GLN A 380 31.76 -1.19 -10.15
C GLN A 380 30.94 0.00 -10.64
N LYS A 381 30.69 0.08 -11.95
CA LYS A 381 30.02 1.20 -12.60
C LYS A 381 28.64 0.80 -13.12
N PHE A 382 27.71 1.73 -12.97
CA PHE A 382 26.32 1.58 -13.34
C PHE A 382 25.83 2.80 -14.10
N GLN A 383 24.92 2.59 -15.04
CA GLN A 383 24.07 3.63 -15.59
C GLN A 383 22.77 3.67 -14.80
N ILE A 384 22.35 4.88 -14.41
CA ILE A 384 21.09 5.13 -13.69
C ILE A 384 20.06 5.57 -14.75
N ARG A 385 19.26 4.63 -15.24
CA ARG A 385 18.32 4.83 -16.35
C ARG A 385 16.90 5.09 -15.87
N LEU A 386 16.22 6.06 -16.43
CA LEU A 386 14.81 6.31 -16.12
C LEU A 386 13.92 5.19 -16.68
N VAL A 387 12.96 4.73 -15.88
CA VAL A 387 12.01 3.67 -16.25
C VAL A 387 11.37 3.90 -17.63
N ASP A 388 11.27 2.83 -18.42
CA ASP A 388 10.67 2.82 -19.77
C ASP A 388 11.25 3.84 -20.77
N THR A 389 12.50 4.27 -20.54
CA THR A 389 13.23 5.14 -21.48
C THR A 389 14.64 4.63 -21.75
N ASN A 390 15.33 5.29 -22.69
CA ASN A 390 16.77 5.15 -22.91
C ASN A 390 17.55 6.37 -22.38
N LEU A 391 16.97 7.10 -21.41
CA LEU A 391 17.57 8.29 -20.81
C LEU A 391 18.25 7.92 -19.48
N VAL A 392 19.51 8.29 -19.32
CA VAL A 392 20.34 8.01 -18.14
C VAL A 392 20.85 9.29 -17.50
N TRP A 393 21.16 9.23 -16.21
CA TRP A 393 21.84 10.31 -15.51
C TRP A 393 23.21 10.58 -16.15
N SER A 394 23.47 11.84 -16.48
CA SER A 394 24.74 12.32 -17.01
C SER A 394 25.12 13.65 -16.38
N VAL A 395 26.42 13.90 -16.25
CA VAL A 395 26.94 15.22 -15.85
C VAL A 395 27.17 16.08 -17.10
N ASN A 396 26.64 17.30 -17.11
CA ASN A 396 26.87 18.26 -18.21
C ASN A 396 28.11 19.13 -17.94
N LYS A 397 28.41 20.07 -18.85
CA LYS A 397 29.59 20.97 -18.73
C LYS A 397 29.52 21.99 -17.58
N ASN A 398 28.34 22.20 -16.99
CA ASN A 398 28.10 23.10 -15.88
C ASN A 398 28.07 22.35 -14.53
N ASP A 399 28.49 21.08 -14.51
CA ASP A 399 28.38 20.19 -13.36
C ASP A 399 26.92 19.93 -12.88
N ASP A 400 25.90 20.24 -13.71
CA ASP A 400 24.52 19.80 -13.45
C ASP A 400 24.36 18.31 -13.79
N ILE A 401 23.47 17.62 -13.07
CA ILE A 401 23.02 16.28 -13.44
C ILE A 401 21.77 16.41 -14.33
N VAL A 402 21.85 15.82 -15.52
CA VAL A 402 20.80 15.86 -16.55
C VAL A 402 20.50 14.45 -17.07
N LEU A 403 19.38 14.27 -17.75
CA LEU A 403 19.08 13.08 -18.53
C LEU A 403 19.74 13.17 -19.91
N THR A 404 20.42 12.11 -20.35
CA THR A 404 20.88 12.01 -21.75
C THR A 404 20.65 10.61 -22.32
N HIS A 405 20.58 10.48 -23.64
CA HIS A 405 20.55 9.16 -24.29
C HIS A 405 21.82 8.35 -23.99
N ILE A 406 21.66 7.06 -23.71
CA ILE A 406 22.79 6.14 -23.51
C ILE A 406 23.83 6.29 -24.63
N GLY A 407 25.10 6.40 -24.25
CA GLY A 407 26.24 6.48 -25.17
C GLY A 407 26.48 7.85 -25.83
N THR A 408 25.63 8.85 -25.56
CA THR A 408 25.78 10.17 -26.20
C THR A 408 26.69 11.14 -25.46
N SER A 409 26.91 10.94 -24.16
CA SER A 409 27.77 11.80 -23.34
C SER A 409 28.79 10.98 -22.57
N GLN A 410 29.99 11.54 -22.47
CA GLN A 410 30.98 11.06 -21.51
C GLN A 410 30.60 11.61 -20.12
N GLY A 411 30.22 10.74 -19.19
CA GLY A 411 29.77 11.13 -17.84
C GLY A 411 28.49 10.42 -17.36
N GLN A 412 28.14 9.28 -17.95
CA GLN A 412 26.94 8.50 -17.63
C GLN A 412 27.18 7.39 -16.61
N ASP A 413 28.43 7.16 -16.24
CA ASP A 413 28.83 6.02 -15.40
C ASP A 413 28.96 6.46 -13.94
N TRP A 414 28.26 5.76 -13.05
CA TRP A 414 28.17 6.07 -11.64
C TRP A 414 28.66 4.90 -10.79
N ILE A 415 29.43 5.23 -9.75
CA ILE A 415 29.91 4.28 -8.74
C ILE A 415 29.07 4.47 -7.49
N PHE A 416 28.58 3.37 -6.93
CA PHE A 416 27.83 3.33 -5.68
C PHE A 416 28.78 2.96 -4.54
N GLU A 417 29.35 3.97 -3.87
CA GLU A 417 30.22 3.76 -2.71
C GLU A 417 29.37 3.59 -1.45
N ASN A 418 29.34 2.38 -0.88
CA ASN A 418 28.60 2.09 0.35
C ASN A 418 29.18 2.88 1.53
N VAL A 419 28.34 3.62 2.25
CA VAL A 419 28.77 4.47 3.36
C VAL A 419 28.93 3.65 4.66
N ASN A 420 28.26 2.51 4.76
CA ASN A 420 28.31 1.65 5.95
C ASN A 420 29.59 0.79 6.04
N ASP A 421 30.33 0.63 4.94
CA ASP A 421 31.55 -0.21 4.90
C ASP A 421 32.82 0.52 5.41
N LYS A 422 32.69 1.76 5.89
CA LYS A 422 33.81 2.60 6.36
C LYS A 422 33.99 2.66 7.88
N ASN A 423 33.32 1.79 8.65
CA ASN A 423 33.51 1.67 10.11
C ASN A 423 34.20 0.38 10.51
#